data_AF-A0A7Y4ZFG9-F1
#
_entry.id   AF-A0A7Y4ZFG9-F1
#
_cell.length_a   1.000
_cell.length_b   1.000
_cell.length_c   1.000
_cell.angle_alpha   90.00
_cell.angle_beta   90.00
_cell.angle_gamma   90.00
#
_symmetry.space_group_name_H-M   'P 1'
#
loop_
_entity.id
_entity.type
_entity.pdbx_description
1 polymer ?
#
loop_
_entity_poly.entity_id
_entity_poly.type
_entity_poly.pdbx_seq_one_letter_code
_entity_poly.pdbx_strand_id
1 'polypeptide(L)'
;SSLPGNISPYFSDLIRAVDNWHTEIFNYFDCRVTNAFTECVNNHIKAIARQGRGYNFEVLRARTLFTHAKHKLKQKSFRSGFRQQMDRMQAGVAEKVIDYSGVSRDEILN
;
A
#
# COMPACT_ATOMS: atom_id res chain seq x y z
N SER A 1 11.92 19.16 -45.68
CA SER A 1 12.51 20.44 -45.25
C SER A 1 13.67 20.14 -44.33
N SER A 2 14.91 20.42 -44.74
CA SER A 2 16.11 20.21 -43.93
C SER A 2 16.33 21.41 -43.00
N LEU A 3 16.81 21.14 -41.78
CA LEU A 3 17.23 22.20 -40.87
C LEU A 3 18.36 23.02 -41.53
N PRO A 4 18.41 24.34 -41.31
CA PRO A 4 19.51 25.15 -41.81
C PRO A 4 20.86 24.60 -41.29
N GLY A 5 21.86 24.56 -42.19
CA GLY A 5 23.09 23.79 -41.97
C GLY A 5 23.91 24.21 -40.75
N ASN A 6 23.71 25.44 -40.25
CA ASN A 6 24.35 25.96 -39.05
C ASN A 6 23.82 25.36 -37.73
N ILE A 7 22.60 24.81 -37.73
CA ILE A 7 22.00 24.19 -36.54
C ILE A 7 21.90 22.66 -36.62
N SER A 8 21.95 22.11 -37.84
CA SER A 8 21.87 20.67 -38.11
C SER A 8 22.76 19.79 -37.21
N PRO A 9 24.04 20.12 -36.92
CA PRO A 9 24.87 19.24 -36.09
C PRO A 9 24.37 19.14 -34.64
N TYR A 10 23.77 20.21 -34.08
CA TYR A 10 23.28 20.21 -32.70
C TYR A 10 22.04 19.32 -32.49
N PHE A 11 21.29 19.04 -33.55
CA PHE A 11 20.09 18.20 -33.49
C PHE A 11 20.31 16.81 -34.10
N SER A 12 21.52 16.49 -34.54
CA SER A 12 21.84 15.22 -35.20
C SER A 12 21.47 13.99 -34.36
N ASP A 13 21.77 14.02 -33.05
CA ASP A 13 21.39 12.96 -32.12
C ASP A 13 19.88 12.84 -31.91
N LEU A 14 19.17 13.98 -31.87
CA LEU A 14 17.71 13.99 -31.73
C LEU A 14 17.06 13.41 -32.99
N ILE A 15 17.50 13.85 -34.17
CA ILE A 15 17.00 13.35 -35.46
C ILE A 15 17.20 11.83 -35.53
N ARG A 16 18.42 11.37 -35.23
CA ARG A 16 18.75 9.94 -35.18
C ARG A 16 17.87 9.17 -34.20
N ALA A 17 17.59 9.73 -33.02
CA ALA A 17 16.71 9.09 -32.03
C ALA A 17 15.27 8.99 -32.54
N VAL A 18 14.74 10.05 -33.15
CA VAL A 18 13.39 10.08 -33.72
C VAL A 18 13.26 9.11 -34.88
N ASP A 19 14.26 9.04 -35.76
CA ASP A 19 14.26 8.10 -36.89
C ASP A 19 14.33 6.64 -36.41
N ASN A 20 15.16 6.34 -35.41
CA ASN A 20 15.29 5.00 -34.84
C ASN A 20 14.02 4.50 -34.13
N TRP A 21 13.24 5.41 -33.54
CA TRP A 21 12.04 5.11 -32.74
C TRP A 21 10.77 5.67 -33.40
N HIS A 22 10.80 5.87 -34.72
CA HIS A 22 9.75 6.57 -35.45
C HIS A 22 8.40 5.90 -35.24
N THR A 23 8.35 4.59 -35.42
CA THR A 23 7.14 3.79 -35.25
C THR A 23 6.56 3.96 -33.85
N GLU A 24 7.37 3.84 -32.81
CA GLU A 24 6.92 3.91 -31.41
C GLU A 24 6.44 5.32 -31.02
N ILE A 25 7.16 6.36 -31.47
CA ILE A 25 6.82 7.76 -31.20
C ILE A 25 5.52 8.15 -31.92
N PHE A 26 5.37 7.76 -33.18
CA PHE A 26 4.21 8.12 -34.00
C PHE A 26 3.04 7.13 -33.91
N ASN A 27 3.21 5.98 -33.23
CA ASN A 27 2.17 4.97 -33.06
C ASN A 27 0.84 5.54 -32.54
N TYR A 28 0.89 6.62 -31.75
CA TYR A 28 -0.31 7.33 -31.26
C TYR A 28 -1.25 7.82 -32.39
N PHE A 29 -0.69 8.20 -33.54
CA PHE A 29 -1.46 8.72 -34.68
C PHE A 29 -2.12 7.60 -35.49
N ASP A 30 -1.47 6.44 -35.59
CA ASP A 30 -2.00 5.26 -36.28
C ASP A 30 -2.99 4.49 -35.39
N CYS A 31 -2.61 4.28 -34.13
CA CYS A 31 -3.41 3.63 -33.11
C CYS A 31 -3.59 4.63 -31.95
N ARG A 32 -4.83 4.99 -31.59
CA ARG A 32 -5.13 5.89 -30.46
C ARG A 32 -4.88 5.26 -29.07
N VAL A 33 -3.80 4.52 -28.93
CA VAL A 33 -3.34 3.93 -27.68
C VAL A 33 -2.40 4.93 -27.03
N THR A 34 -2.76 5.40 -25.84
CA THR A 34 -1.96 6.37 -25.07
C THR A 34 -0.97 5.67 -24.16
N ASN A 35 0.25 6.20 -24.05
CA ASN A 35 1.26 5.75 -23.10
C ASN A 35 0.93 6.13 -21.63
N ALA A 36 -0.15 6.89 -21.40
CA ALA A 36 -0.53 7.42 -20.08
C ALA A 36 -0.62 6.35 -18.99
N PHE A 37 -1.08 5.12 -19.33
CA PHE A 37 -1.15 4.03 -18.34
C PHE A 37 0.25 3.63 -17.85
N THR A 38 1.20 3.44 -18.77
CA THR A 38 2.57 3.04 -18.40
C THR A 38 3.27 4.18 -17.67
N GLU A 39 3.04 5.43 -18.06
CA GLU A 39 3.59 6.62 -17.41
C GLU A 39 3.07 6.77 -15.98
N CYS A 40 1.77 6.57 -15.77
CA CYS A 40 1.15 6.56 -14.44
C CYS A 40 1.80 5.50 -13.54
N VAL A 41 1.95 4.28 -14.05
CA VAL A 41 2.60 3.18 -13.32
C VAL A 41 4.07 3.49 -13.03
N ASN A 42 4.82 3.99 -14.01
CA ASN A 42 6.22 4.38 -13.84
C ASN A 42 6.39 5.49 -12.80
N ASN A 43 5.50 6.48 -12.80
CA ASN A 43 5.49 7.54 -11.80
C ASN A 43 5.18 7.00 -10.40
N HIS A 44 4.25 6.05 -10.29
CA HIS A 44 3.93 5.38 -9.04
C HIS A 44 5.14 4.61 -8.48
N ILE A 45 5.84 3.85 -9.33
CA ILE A 45 7.06 3.13 -8.95
C ILE A 45 8.15 4.10 -8.46
N LYS A 46 8.35 5.21 -9.19
CA LYS A 46 9.31 6.26 -8.78
C LYS A 46 8.93 6.87 -7.43
N ALA A 47 7.65 7.03 -7.13
CA ALA A 47 7.20 7.52 -5.82
C ALA A 47 7.55 6.52 -4.69
N ILE A 48 7.32 5.22 -4.90
CA ILE A 48 7.71 4.17 -3.95
C ILE A 48 9.22 4.16 -3.72
N ALA A 49 10.01 4.27 -4.79
CA ALA A 49 11.47 4.31 -4.71
C ALA A 49 11.99 5.52 -3.92
N ARG A 50 11.40 6.72 -4.12
CA ARG A 50 11.77 7.92 -3.36
C ARG A 50 11.45 7.83 -1.87
N GLN A 51 10.35 7.17 -1.52
CA GLN A 51 9.98 6.90 -0.13
C GLN A 51 10.92 5.87 0.53
N GLY A 52 11.53 5.00 -0.28
CA GLY A 52 12.38 3.90 0.18
C GLY A 52 13.87 4.18 0.09
N ARG A 53 14.45 4.83 1.12
CA ARG A 53 15.91 4.96 1.20
C ARG A 53 16.53 3.59 1.49
N GLY A 54 17.46 3.16 0.64
CA GLY A 54 18.20 1.89 0.80
C GLY A 54 17.44 0.63 0.39
N TYR A 55 16.36 0.75 -0.38
CA TYR A 55 15.66 -0.43 -0.91
C TYR A 55 16.51 -1.11 -1.99
N ASN A 56 16.72 -2.41 -1.83
CA ASN A 56 17.21 -3.24 -2.92
C ASN A 56 16.07 -3.51 -3.92
N PHE A 57 16.44 -4.02 -5.11
CA PHE A 57 15.48 -4.26 -6.19
C PHE A 57 14.32 -5.16 -5.75
N GLU A 58 14.60 -6.21 -4.97
CA GLU A 58 13.58 -7.14 -4.49
C GLU A 58 12.56 -6.47 -3.57
N VAL A 59 13.00 -5.61 -2.66
CA VAL A 59 12.10 -4.86 -1.76
C VAL A 59 11.26 -3.86 -2.55
N LEU A 60 11.86 -3.15 -3.51
CA LEU A 60 11.12 -2.22 -4.37
C LEU A 60 10.06 -2.96 -5.21
N ARG A 61 10.43 -4.09 -5.82
CA ARG A 61 9.55 -4.94 -6.62
C ARG A 61 8.40 -5.50 -5.78
N ALA A 62 8.69 -6.05 -4.60
CA ALA A 62 7.68 -6.57 -3.69
C ALA A 62 6.69 -5.48 -3.28
N ARG A 63 7.19 -4.27 -2.95
CA ARG A 63 6.30 -3.14 -2.64
C ARG A 63 5.44 -2.77 -3.84
N THR A 64 6.00 -2.62 -5.04
CA THR A 64 5.20 -2.29 -6.22
C THR A 64 4.11 -3.33 -6.49
N LEU A 65 4.42 -4.63 -6.39
CA LEU A 65 3.47 -5.71 -6.67
C LEU A 65 2.40 -5.89 -5.57
N PHE A 66 2.76 -5.74 -4.30
CA PHE A 66 1.90 -6.10 -3.18
C PHE A 66 1.24 -4.91 -2.44
N THR A 67 1.64 -3.66 -2.70
CA THR A 67 1.04 -2.48 -2.02
C THR A 67 -0.40 -2.20 -2.47
N HIS A 68 -0.74 -2.51 -3.72
CA HIS A 68 -2.11 -2.37 -4.26
C HIS A 68 -2.95 -3.64 -4.14
N ALA A 69 -2.32 -4.79 -3.91
CA ALA A 69 -2.99 -6.03 -3.58
C ALA A 69 -3.48 -6.01 -2.13
N LYS A 70 -4.34 -5.03 -1.78
CA LYS A 70 -5.24 -5.16 -0.63
C LYS A 70 -6.30 -6.19 -0.98
N HIS A 71 -5.90 -7.45 -1.18
CA HIS A 71 -6.79 -8.54 -0.79
C HIS A 71 -7.20 -8.21 0.63
N LYS A 72 -8.51 -8.07 0.86
CA LYS A 72 -9.09 -7.60 2.13
C LYS A 72 -8.79 -8.61 3.24
N LEU A 73 -7.55 -8.69 3.69
CA LEU A 73 -7.22 -9.28 4.96
C LEU A 73 -7.72 -8.27 5.98
N LYS A 74 -8.94 -8.49 6.49
CA LYS A 74 -9.42 -7.84 7.71
C LYS A 74 -8.27 -7.96 8.70
N GLN A 75 -7.63 -6.85 9.04
CA GLN A 75 -6.67 -6.79 10.12
C GLN A 75 -7.39 -7.36 11.35
N LYS A 76 -7.05 -8.58 11.75
CA LYS A 76 -7.52 -9.12 13.02
C LYS A 76 -6.83 -8.30 14.08
N SER A 77 -7.52 -7.27 14.54
CA SER A 77 -7.10 -6.46 15.68
C SER A 77 -6.69 -7.41 16.81
N PHE A 78 -5.41 -7.39 17.19
CA PHE A 78 -4.89 -8.17 18.32
C PHE A 78 -5.69 -7.89 19.60
N ARG A 79 -6.25 -6.68 19.70
CA ARG A 79 -7.13 -6.25 20.81
C ARG A 79 -8.44 -7.04 20.89
N SER A 80 -8.89 -7.68 19.81
CA SER A 80 -10.12 -8.48 19.78
C SER A 80 -10.03 -9.71 20.67
N GLY A 81 -8.90 -10.41 20.70
CA GLY A 81 -8.73 -11.63 21.49
C GLY A 81 -8.58 -11.32 22.99
N PHE A 82 -7.79 -10.30 23.31
CA PHE A 82 -7.55 -9.88 24.69
C PHE A 82 -8.81 -9.35 25.37
N ARG A 83 -9.63 -8.56 24.65
CA ARG A 83 -10.93 -8.07 25.17
C ARG A 83 -11.88 -9.24 25.44
N GLN A 84 -11.96 -10.21 24.53
CA GLN A 84 -12.82 -11.39 24.68
C GLN A 84 -12.37 -12.31 25.83
N GLN A 85 -11.06 -12.40 26.09
CA GLN A 85 -10.52 -13.12 27.24
C GLN A 85 -10.80 -12.39 28.58
N MET A 86 -10.68 -11.06 28.59
CA MET A 86 -11.02 -10.24 29.76
C MET A 86 -12.52 -10.26 30.09
N ASP A 87 -13.39 -10.18 29.07
CA ASP A 87 -14.84 -10.26 29.24
C ASP A 87 -15.25 -11.65 29.78
N ARG A 88 -14.59 -12.73 29.33
CA ARG A 88 -14.78 -14.09 29.89
C ARG A 88 -14.29 -14.22 31.33
N MET A 89 -13.15 -13.59 31.68
CA MET A 89 -12.65 -13.58 33.06
C MET A 89 -13.58 -12.77 33.98
N GLN A 90 -14.14 -11.66 33.51
CA GLN A 90 -15.09 -10.85 34.28
C GLN A 90 -16.45 -11.53 34.46
N ALA A 91 -16.94 -12.23 33.43
CA ALA A 91 -18.19 -12.99 33.51
C ALA A 91 -18.13 -14.15 34.54
N GLY A 92 -16.96 -14.78 34.72
CA GLY A 92 -16.76 -15.83 35.71
C GLY A 92 -16.57 -15.33 37.16
N VAL A 93 -16.29 -14.04 37.36
CA VAL A 93 -16.11 -13.44 38.69
C VAL A 93 -17.45 -12.96 39.28
N ALA A 94 -18.41 -12.61 38.44
CA ALA A 94 -19.72 -12.09 38.88
C ALA A 94 -20.62 -13.14 39.58
N GLU A 95 -20.37 -14.44 39.39
CA GLU A 95 -21.14 -15.51 40.05
C GLU A 95 -20.67 -15.79 41.49
N LYS A 96 -19.51 -15.24 41.90
CA LYS A 96 -18.90 -15.54 43.20
C LYS A 96 -18.83 -14.30 44.09
N VAL A 97 -19.96 -13.62 44.30
CA VAL A 97 -20.10 -12.67 45.41
C VAL A 97 -20.43 -13.48 46.67
N ILE A 98 -19.38 -13.99 47.31
CA ILE A 98 -19.46 -14.57 48.66
C ILE A 98 -19.36 -13.39 49.63
N ASP A 99 -20.32 -13.24 50.54
CA ASP A 99 -20.18 -12.25 51.62
C ASP A 99 -18.94 -12.60 52.47
N TYR A 100 -18.13 -11.59 52.79
CA TYR A 100 -16.89 -11.77 53.54
C TYR A 100 -17.08 -11.79 55.07
N SER A 101 -18.31 -11.94 55.55
CA SER A 101 -18.62 -11.80 56.98
C SER A 101 -19.13 -13.07 57.66
N GLY A 102 -19.66 -14.06 56.95
CA GLY A 102 -19.94 -15.38 57.55
C GLY A 102 -20.89 -15.38 58.76
N VAL A 103 -21.76 -14.37 58.90
CA VAL A 103 -22.76 -14.29 59.97
C VAL A 103 -24.16 -14.33 59.35
N SER A 104 -24.93 -15.37 59.73
CA SER A 104 -26.33 -15.53 59.32
C SER A 104 -27.19 -14.42 59.93
N ARG A 105 -28.10 -13.86 59.13
CA ARG A 105 -28.93 -12.69 59.47
C ARG A 105 -30.13 -12.99 60.37
N ASP A 106 -30.17 -14.15 61.02
CA ASP A 106 -31.29 -14.58 61.87
C ASP A 106 -31.01 -14.41 63.38
N GLU A 107 -29.84 -13.88 63.77
CA GLU A 107 -29.49 -13.63 65.19
C GLU A 107 -29.58 -12.16 65.62
N ILE A 108 -30.01 -11.25 64.74
CA ILE A 108 -30.27 -9.85 65.10
C ILE A 108 -31.78 -9.64 65.02
N LEU A 109 -32.46 -9.98 66.12
CA LEU A 109 -33.82 -9.60 66.58
C LEU A 109 -34.57 -10.80 67.18
N ASN A 110 -34.12 -11.29 68.35
CA ASN A 110 -34.97 -11.55 69.53
C ASN A 110 -34.13 -11.85 70.77
#